data_AF-A0A1Y4IYC3-F1
#
_entry.id   AF-A0A1Y4IYC3-F1
#
_cell.length_a   1.000
_cell.length_b   1.000
_cell.length_c   1.000
_cell.angle_alpha   90.00
_cell.angle_beta   90.00
_cell.angle_gamma   90.00
#
_symmetry.space_group_name_H-M   'P 1'
#
loop_
_entity.id
_entity.type
_entity.pdbx_description
1 polymer ?
#
loop_
_entity_poly.entity_id
_entity_poly.type
_entity_poly.pdbx_seq_one_letter_code
_entity_poly.pdbx_strand_id
1 'polypeptide(L)'
;MMALLLHLFLFSAFFLGWCLWLFHRLRLPAEQTPVVAMCALSVVTYLFGLVNLFGLIQPILYAGGILLGLWTLFRQGPKLLRRFVTLPMIGFGLVCGWFMLLLRGAAVEGHDNFAHWAIVAKSILTHNAFPTAANTAVEYVSYPPGTAVWIKLVCDLLGTSDGTMLFAHIILNMACILALIPLCRRSLPVGAALVAYGIFSFLQFNGCGSLMVDYLFTLLVLATAAVILACQKEHPAGGLTGALVLLCFTTLVKNSGLIFAVIGLVLALWAVWHSGFSRKIRWIWSGLLTLAPVGVWALWLLRVQLVYGETSSKHAVSVENYAQQISEKSAADIAAFQQSFFTYWLHPGYSGVVFFWITVALCIAVPLLLSAMGRIDKKRALLYVCGSLGTLAFYLFTLYLTYLLSMSREEMLVLASLPRYIVCFCAAITGLMLMALLWHLQGHKARPWAGGVILACCLYALFVCQPGSLRCLYSRQDYQNNAEQAPWIELREEYGLPEGASYLFYTNGSPVDGWTGLMVARYVFNTDHAALWQLRDDGPYLAAAFEEYEYVVFKSPDAQSDAELERWGFDPASTPYLDRGTFIQRQQELGS
;
A
#
# COMPACT_ATOMS: atom_id res chain seq x y z
N MET A 1 23.40 19.92 -3.95
CA MET A 1 23.90 19.06 -2.84
C MET A 1 23.54 19.61 -1.46
N MET A 2 23.85 20.88 -1.14
CA MET A 2 23.54 21.49 0.16
C MET A 2 22.04 21.49 0.52
N ALA A 3 21.15 21.83 -0.43
CA ALA A 3 19.70 21.81 -0.21
C ALA A 3 19.17 20.39 0.11
N LEU A 4 19.66 19.36 -0.59
CA LEU A 4 19.29 17.97 -0.33
C LEU A 4 19.71 17.53 1.09
N LEU A 5 20.93 17.87 1.51
CA LEU A 5 21.41 17.54 2.86
C LEU A 5 20.58 18.24 3.94
N LEU A 6 20.13 19.47 3.71
CA LEU A 6 19.25 20.20 4.62
C LEU A 6 17.88 19.51 4.72
N HIS A 7 17.24 19.19 3.60
CA HIS A 7 15.96 18.47 3.58
C HIS A 7 16.04 17.13 4.32
N LEU A 8 17.13 16.39 4.12
CA LEU A 8 17.37 15.12 4.83
C LEU A 8 17.57 15.29 6.33
N PHE A 9 18.31 16.32 6.72
CA PHE A 9 18.48 16.66 8.12
C PHE A 9 17.14 17.02 8.78
N LEU A 10 16.34 17.86 8.11
CA LEU A 10 15.02 18.28 8.60
C LEU A 10 14.06 17.09 8.71
N PHE A 11 13.98 16.25 7.67
CA PHE A 11 13.18 15.02 7.70
C PHE A 11 13.60 14.10 8.84
N SER A 12 14.91 13.86 8.99
CA SER A 12 15.45 13.02 10.07
C SER A 12 15.15 13.60 11.44
N ALA A 13 15.33 14.91 11.65
CA ALA A 13 15.08 15.57 12.92
C ALA A 13 13.60 15.54 13.31
N PHE A 14 12.70 15.84 12.37
CA PHE A 14 11.26 15.72 12.54
C PHE A 14 10.86 14.30 12.93
N PHE A 15 11.27 13.32 12.13
CA PHE A 15 10.82 11.95 12.28
C PHE A 15 11.40 11.29 13.55
N LEU A 16 12.70 11.47 13.81
CA LEU A 16 13.34 10.95 15.01
C LEU A 16 12.83 11.66 16.27
N GLY A 17 12.44 12.93 16.18
CA GLY A 17 11.84 13.66 17.29
C GLY A 17 10.50 13.04 17.74
N TRP A 18 9.62 12.70 16.81
CA TRP A 18 8.40 11.94 17.10
C TRP A 18 8.69 10.55 17.66
N CYS A 19 9.62 9.82 17.05
CA CYS A 19 10.02 8.49 17.53
C CYS A 19 10.54 8.53 18.97
N LEU A 20 11.40 9.50 19.29
CA LEU A 20 11.97 9.67 20.63
C LEU A 20 10.90 10.06 21.66
N TRP A 21 9.96 10.92 21.28
CA TRP A 21 8.84 11.29 22.14
C TRP A 21 7.96 10.07 22.44
N LEU A 22 7.62 9.25 21.43
CA LEU A 22 6.85 8.01 21.62
C LEU A 22 7.61 7.00 22.48
N PHE A 23 8.92 6.84 22.25
CA PHE A 23 9.80 5.98 23.05
C PHE A 23 9.71 6.35 24.53
N HIS A 24 9.77 7.64 24.84
CA HIS A 24 9.69 8.11 26.22
C HIS A 24 8.26 8.04 26.79
N ARG A 25 7.27 8.54 26.05
CA ARG A 25 5.90 8.76 26.52
C ARG A 25 5.11 7.47 26.62
N LEU A 26 5.19 6.62 25.60
CA LEU A 26 4.47 5.35 25.54
C LEU A 26 5.31 4.18 26.06
N ARG A 27 6.61 4.41 26.32
CA ARG A 27 7.55 3.36 26.76
C ARG A 27 7.60 2.17 25.81
N LEU A 28 7.42 2.45 24.52
CA LEU A 28 7.60 1.46 23.47
C LEU A 28 9.09 1.17 23.32
N PRO A 29 9.47 -0.07 22.94
CA PRO A 29 10.78 -0.33 22.36
C PRO A 29 11.11 0.66 21.23
N ALA A 30 12.36 1.11 21.15
CA ALA A 30 12.79 2.09 20.14
C ALA A 30 12.44 1.63 18.72
N GLU A 31 12.61 0.33 18.44
CA GLU A 31 12.36 -0.32 17.16
C GLU A 31 10.88 -0.33 16.74
N GLN A 32 9.95 -0.13 17.68
CA GLN A 32 8.51 -0.03 17.38
C GLN A 32 8.06 1.41 17.13
N THR A 33 8.86 2.39 17.55
CA THR A 33 8.46 3.80 17.43
C THR A 33 8.37 4.31 15.98
N PRO A 34 9.19 3.86 15.00
CA PRO A 34 9.04 4.31 13.61
C PRO A 34 7.68 3.99 13.03
N VAL A 35 7.22 2.73 13.10
CA VAL A 35 5.91 2.36 12.51
C VAL A 35 4.76 3.07 13.20
N VAL A 36 4.81 3.20 14.53
CA VAL A 36 3.78 3.91 15.30
C VAL A 36 3.77 5.40 14.94
N ALA A 37 4.94 6.03 14.78
CA ALA A 37 5.05 7.43 14.35
C ALA A 37 4.49 7.62 12.93
N MET A 38 4.91 6.81 11.96
CA MET A 38 4.44 6.90 10.57
C MET A 38 2.93 6.76 10.48
N CYS A 39 2.36 5.76 11.16
CA CYS A 39 0.91 5.54 11.20
C CYS A 39 0.19 6.70 11.92
N ALA A 40 0.69 7.18 13.06
CA ALA A 40 0.07 8.28 13.80
C ALA A 40 0.04 9.58 13.01
N LEU A 41 1.19 9.95 12.42
CA LEU A 41 1.33 11.13 11.58
C LEU A 41 0.37 11.07 10.39
N SER A 42 0.23 9.89 9.78
CA SER A 42 -0.69 9.68 8.66
C SER A 42 -2.15 9.78 9.08
N VAL A 43 -2.56 9.18 10.20
CA VAL A 43 -3.93 9.28 10.71
C VAL A 43 -4.29 10.73 11.07
N VAL A 44 -3.40 11.47 11.73
CA VAL A 44 -3.63 12.88 12.06
C VAL A 44 -3.72 13.73 10.80
N THR A 45 -2.78 13.56 9.86
CA THR A 45 -2.78 14.32 8.61
C THR A 45 -4.01 14.00 7.77
N TYR A 46 -4.45 12.75 7.76
CA TYR A 46 -5.70 12.32 7.13
C TYR A 46 -6.91 13.07 7.71
N LEU A 47 -7.06 13.12 9.04
CA LEU A 47 -8.20 13.78 9.68
C LEU A 47 -8.29 15.28 9.33
N PHE A 48 -7.14 15.96 9.25
CA PHE A 48 -7.09 17.35 8.80
C PHE A 48 -7.27 17.50 7.28
N GLY A 49 -6.80 16.52 6.51
CA GLY A 49 -7.04 16.44 5.06
C GLY A 49 -8.52 16.33 4.71
N LEU A 50 -9.33 15.65 5.53
CA LEU A 50 -10.79 15.55 5.32
C LEU A 50 -11.48 16.93 5.28
N VAL A 51 -10.91 17.91 5.99
CA VAL A 51 -11.41 19.30 6.04
C VAL A 51 -10.50 20.28 5.27
N ASN A 52 -9.67 19.76 4.34
CA ASN A 52 -8.76 20.54 3.50
C ASN A 52 -7.74 21.40 4.27
N LEU A 53 -7.24 20.92 5.41
CA LEU A 53 -6.26 21.60 6.26
C LEU A 53 -4.85 21.00 6.20
N PHE A 54 -4.44 20.40 5.06
CA PHE A 54 -3.08 19.86 4.90
C PHE A 54 -2.00 20.92 5.12
N GLY A 55 -2.11 22.07 4.46
CA GLY A 55 -1.13 23.16 4.58
C GLY A 55 -0.97 23.71 6.00
N LEU A 56 -1.97 23.54 6.87
CA LEU A 56 -1.89 23.93 8.28
C LEU A 56 -1.25 22.83 9.14
N ILE A 57 -1.73 21.59 9.02
CA ILE A 57 -1.32 20.51 9.93
C ILE A 57 0.13 20.07 9.67
N GLN A 58 0.59 20.08 8.42
CA GLN A 58 1.90 19.52 8.08
C GLN A 58 3.05 20.31 8.72
N PRO A 59 3.12 21.66 8.61
CA PRO A 59 4.14 22.44 9.32
C PRO A 59 4.10 22.23 10.84
N ILE A 60 2.89 22.09 11.41
CA ILE A 60 2.70 21.81 12.85
C ILE A 60 3.31 20.44 13.21
N LEU A 61 3.09 19.41 12.40
CA LEU A 61 3.67 18.09 12.64
C LEU A 61 5.20 18.10 12.46
N TYR A 62 5.70 18.79 11.45
CA TYR A 62 7.13 18.93 11.17
C TYR A 62 7.86 19.63 12.32
N ALA A 63 7.41 20.84 12.68
CA ALA A 63 7.95 21.59 13.80
C ALA A 63 7.72 20.86 15.12
N GLY A 64 6.53 20.27 15.31
CA GLY A 64 6.17 19.51 16.50
C GLY A 64 7.10 18.34 16.77
N GLY A 65 7.49 17.59 15.74
CA GLY A 65 8.46 16.50 15.88
C GLY A 65 9.80 16.99 16.41
N ILE A 66 10.35 18.04 15.79
CA ILE A 66 11.63 18.65 16.20
C ILE A 66 11.53 19.17 17.64
N LEU A 67 10.51 19.98 17.94
CA LEU A 67 10.34 20.61 19.24
C LEU A 67 10.11 19.59 20.36
N LEU A 68 9.26 18.57 20.14
CA LEU A 68 9.01 17.51 21.11
C LEU A 68 10.26 16.64 21.31
N GLY A 69 11.02 16.35 20.25
CA GLY A 69 12.30 15.66 20.34
C GLY A 69 13.29 16.41 21.23
N LEU A 70 13.51 17.70 20.94
CA LEU A 70 14.39 18.57 21.72
C LEU A 70 13.92 18.71 23.17
N TRP A 71 12.63 18.93 23.40
CA TRP A 71 12.05 19.01 24.74
C TRP A 71 12.23 17.71 25.53
N THR A 72 12.04 16.56 24.88
CA THR A 72 12.23 15.25 25.50
C THR A 72 13.69 15.03 25.88
N LEU A 73 14.63 15.39 25.01
CA LEU A 73 16.08 15.34 25.30
C LEU A 73 16.47 16.29 26.43
N PHE A 74 15.95 17.51 26.42
CA PHE A 74 16.21 18.49 27.48
C PHE A 74 15.75 17.97 28.85
N ARG A 75 14.55 17.38 28.93
CA ARG A 75 14.00 16.87 30.20
C ARG A 75 14.65 15.59 30.70
N GLN A 76 14.99 14.66 29.81
CA GLN A 76 15.48 13.33 30.18
C GLN A 76 17.01 13.20 30.12
N GLY A 77 17.67 14.18 29.50
CA GLY A 77 19.10 14.20 29.27
C GLY A 77 19.59 13.20 28.21
N PRO A 78 20.89 13.23 27.88
CA PRO A 78 21.47 12.44 26.80
C PRO A 78 21.47 10.92 27.07
N LYS A 79 21.22 10.49 28.31
CA LYS A 79 21.09 9.06 28.65
C LYS A 79 19.88 8.41 27.96
N LEU A 80 18.82 9.18 27.70
CA LEU A 80 17.67 8.69 26.94
C LEU A 80 18.08 8.33 25.50
N LEU A 81 18.86 9.19 24.85
CA LEU A 81 19.32 8.98 23.49
C LEU A 81 20.14 7.69 23.38
N ARG A 82 21.00 7.40 24.37
CA ARG A 82 21.78 6.14 24.41
C ARG A 82 20.90 4.88 24.49
N ARG A 83 19.71 4.97 25.10
CA ARG A 83 18.75 3.86 25.16
C ARG A 83 17.91 3.75 23.88
N PHE A 84 17.67 4.87 23.21
CA PHE A 84 16.90 4.94 21.98
C PHE A 84 17.72 4.48 20.76
N VAL A 85 18.98 4.87 20.67
CA VAL A 85 19.88 4.51 19.57
C VAL A 85 20.41 3.09 19.78
N THR A 86 19.61 2.10 19.36
CA THR A 86 19.99 0.68 19.37
C THR A 86 20.62 0.28 18.03
N LEU A 87 21.38 -0.82 17.99
CA LEU A 87 21.96 -1.33 16.75
C LEU A 87 20.90 -1.57 15.64
N PRO A 88 19.71 -2.13 15.94
CA PRO A 88 18.62 -2.20 14.96
C PRO A 88 18.14 -0.84 14.44
N MET A 89 18.06 0.20 15.28
CA MET A 89 17.71 1.56 14.85
C MET A 89 18.77 2.16 13.92
N ILE A 90 20.06 1.92 14.21
CA ILE A 90 21.15 2.32 13.31
C ILE A 90 21.01 1.58 11.97
N GLY A 91 20.77 0.27 12.00
CA GLY A 91 20.52 -0.54 10.81
C GLY A 91 19.32 -0.03 9.99
N PHE A 92 18.23 0.36 10.65
CA PHE A 92 17.09 0.98 9.98
C PHE A 92 17.45 2.30 9.30
N GLY A 93 18.24 3.16 9.95
CA GLY A 93 18.77 4.38 9.33
C GLY A 93 19.62 4.10 8.09
N LEU A 94 20.48 3.07 8.15
CA LEU A 94 21.27 2.62 7.00
C LEU A 94 20.41 2.08 5.86
N VAL A 95 19.37 1.30 6.18
CA VAL A 95 18.39 0.80 5.19
C VAL A 95 17.63 1.96 4.53
N CYS A 96 17.23 2.98 5.31
CA CYS A 96 16.62 4.18 4.74
C CYS A 96 17.60 4.89 3.79
N GLY A 97 18.84 5.12 4.21
CA GLY A 97 19.87 5.72 3.35
C GLY A 97 20.12 4.91 2.08
N TRP A 98 20.16 3.58 2.19
CA TRP A 98 20.33 2.66 1.07
C TRP A 98 19.20 2.78 0.05
N PHE A 99 17.94 2.65 0.48
CA PHE A 99 16.80 2.74 -0.43
C PHE A 99 16.65 4.12 -1.06
N MET A 100 17.00 5.18 -0.33
CA MET A 100 16.99 6.52 -0.89
C MET A 100 18.00 6.69 -2.04
N LEU A 101 19.18 6.06 -1.93
CA LEU A 101 20.16 6.03 -3.01
C LEU A 101 19.71 5.12 -4.15
N LEU A 102 19.19 3.94 -3.82
CA LEU A 102 18.77 2.92 -4.79
C LEU A 102 17.60 3.39 -5.66
N LEU A 103 16.65 4.10 -5.07
CA LEU A 103 15.42 4.57 -5.72
C LEU A 103 15.56 5.96 -6.33
N ARG A 104 16.75 6.56 -6.29
CA ARG A 104 16.97 7.86 -6.91
C ARG A 104 16.69 7.75 -8.41
N GLY A 105 15.75 8.54 -8.91
CA GLY A 105 15.31 8.46 -10.30
C GLY A 105 14.71 7.10 -10.66
N ALA A 106 14.14 6.36 -9.71
CA ALA A 106 13.29 5.20 -10.04
C ALA A 106 11.95 5.68 -10.59
N ALA A 107 11.31 4.85 -11.39
CA ALA A 107 9.97 5.08 -11.94
C ALA A 107 8.99 4.07 -11.31
N VAL A 108 7.76 4.48 -11.04
CA VAL A 108 6.74 3.54 -10.59
C VAL A 108 6.37 2.58 -11.73
N GLU A 109 6.02 1.33 -11.42
CA GLU A 109 5.64 0.31 -12.40
C GLU A 109 4.33 -0.34 -12.03
N GLY A 110 3.58 -0.78 -13.03
CA GLY A 110 2.45 -1.68 -12.85
C GLY A 110 1.10 -0.97 -12.83
N HIS A 111 0.18 -1.60 -13.54
CA HIS A 111 -1.18 -1.14 -13.79
C HIS A 111 -1.90 -0.51 -12.57
N ASP A 112 -2.02 -1.22 -11.43
CA ASP A 112 -2.76 -0.70 -10.27
C ASP A 112 -2.17 0.59 -9.69
N ASN A 113 -0.87 0.86 -9.94
CA ASN A 113 -0.26 2.10 -9.49
C ASN A 113 -0.78 3.30 -10.29
N PHE A 114 -0.92 3.15 -11.61
CA PHE A 114 -1.44 4.22 -12.47
C PHE A 114 -2.96 4.36 -12.37
N ALA A 115 -3.68 3.27 -12.09
CA ALA A 115 -5.12 3.32 -11.84
C ALA A 115 -5.48 3.92 -10.47
N HIS A 116 -4.61 3.74 -9.46
CA HIS A 116 -4.86 4.24 -8.10
C HIS A 116 -3.62 4.66 -7.31
N TRP A 117 -2.68 3.77 -6.99
CA TRP A 117 -1.75 4.00 -5.87
C TRP A 117 -0.79 5.17 -6.07
N ALA A 118 -0.19 5.29 -7.25
CA ALA A 118 0.69 6.40 -7.59
C ALA A 118 -0.11 7.63 -7.98
N ILE A 119 -1.17 7.48 -8.79
CA ILE A 119 -1.96 8.61 -9.26
C ILE A 119 -2.67 9.34 -8.10
N VAL A 120 -3.18 8.63 -7.10
CA VAL A 120 -3.82 9.25 -5.92
C VAL A 120 -2.80 10.03 -5.08
N ALA A 121 -1.59 9.49 -4.91
CA ALA A 121 -0.51 10.17 -4.20
C ALA A 121 -0.03 11.40 -4.97
N LYS A 122 0.17 11.29 -6.28
CA LYS A 122 0.53 12.40 -7.17
C LYS A 122 -0.56 13.47 -7.14
N SER A 123 -1.83 13.11 -7.22
CA SER A 123 -2.96 14.04 -7.12
C SER A 123 -2.97 14.81 -5.80
N ILE A 124 -2.74 14.14 -4.67
CA ILE A 124 -2.68 14.78 -3.34
C ILE A 124 -1.47 15.73 -3.23
N LEU A 125 -0.33 15.35 -3.83
CA LEU A 125 0.86 16.19 -3.87
C LEU A 125 0.66 17.44 -4.73
N THR A 126 0.10 17.27 -5.93
CA THR A 126 -0.17 18.36 -6.88
C THR A 126 -1.18 19.37 -6.32
N HIS A 127 -2.30 18.89 -5.76
CA HIS A 127 -3.41 19.75 -5.36
C HIS A 127 -3.38 20.16 -3.89
N ASN A 128 -2.50 19.55 -3.08
CA ASN A 128 -2.50 19.71 -1.63
C ASN A 128 -3.89 19.53 -0.98
N ALA A 129 -4.67 18.59 -1.52
CA ALA A 129 -6.03 18.25 -1.09
C ALA A 129 -6.34 16.79 -1.46
N PHE A 130 -7.36 16.20 -0.84
CA PHE A 130 -7.84 14.89 -1.29
C PHE A 130 -8.56 15.01 -2.64
N PRO A 131 -8.45 14.02 -3.54
CA PRO A 131 -9.10 14.06 -4.85
C PRO A 131 -10.60 14.28 -4.75
N THR A 132 -11.17 14.94 -5.75
CA THR A 132 -12.60 15.20 -5.88
C THR A 132 -13.16 14.60 -7.15
N ALA A 133 -14.45 14.79 -7.44
CA ALA A 133 -15.07 14.38 -8.70
C ALA A 133 -14.43 15.04 -9.94
N ALA A 134 -13.70 16.15 -9.77
CA ALA A 134 -12.92 16.78 -10.83
C ALA A 134 -11.65 15.98 -11.19
N ASN A 135 -11.15 15.12 -10.29
CA ASN A 135 -9.92 14.37 -10.51
C ASN A 135 -10.21 12.99 -11.14
N THR A 136 -10.58 13.00 -12.42
CA THR A 136 -11.04 11.82 -13.16
C THR A 136 -9.95 10.80 -13.48
N ALA A 137 -8.66 11.12 -13.26
CA ALA A 137 -7.58 10.15 -13.40
C ALA A 137 -7.54 9.11 -12.27
N VAL A 138 -8.13 9.40 -11.10
CA VAL A 138 -8.16 8.47 -9.96
C VAL A 138 -9.40 7.58 -10.06
N GLU A 139 -9.24 6.31 -10.42
CA GLU A 139 -10.39 5.42 -10.65
C GLU A 139 -11.01 4.85 -9.37
N TYR A 140 -10.18 4.43 -8.41
CA TYR A 140 -10.62 3.75 -7.19
C TYR A 140 -10.84 4.74 -6.03
N VAL A 141 -11.74 5.70 -6.20
CA VAL A 141 -12.02 6.77 -5.22
C VAL A 141 -12.59 6.26 -3.89
N SER A 142 -13.11 5.03 -3.85
CA SER A 142 -13.62 4.41 -2.62
C SER A 142 -12.52 3.94 -1.66
N TYR A 143 -11.27 3.84 -2.11
CA TYR A 143 -10.16 3.40 -1.27
C TYR A 143 -9.66 4.54 -0.37
N PRO A 144 -9.57 4.30 0.96
CA PRO A 144 -8.99 5.29 1.86
C PRO A 144 -7.51 5.59 1.53
N PRO A 145 -7.04 6.84 1.65
CA PRO A 145 -5.75 7.28 1.10
C PRO A 145 -4.59 7.26 2.11
N GLY A 146 -4.61 6.37 3.11
CA GLY A 146 -3.68 6.41 4.25
C GLY A 146 -2.20 6.32 3.86
N THR A 147 -1.83 5.44 2.93
CA THR A 147 -0.45 5.34 2.40
C THR A 147 -0.08 6.56 1.55
N ALA A 148 -1.02 7.11 0.77
CA ALA A 148 -0.80 8.32 0.00
C ALA A 148 -0.56 9.55 0.90
N VAL A 149 -1.25 9.63 2.04
CA VAL A 149 -0.99 10.66 3.07
C VAL A 149 0.41 10.52 3.68
N TRP A 150 0.87 9.29 3.94
CA TRP A 150 2.24 9.05 4.37
C TRP A 150 3.25 9.51 3.31
N ILE A 151 3.03 9.12 2.05
CA ILE A 151 3.85 9.54 0.90
C ILE A 151 3.93 11.07 0.82
N LYS A 152 2.78 11.75 0.95
CA LYS A 152 2.71 13.22 0.98
C LYS A 152 3.65 13.82 2.02
N LEU A 153 3.58 13.35 3.27
CA LEU A 153 4.40 13.86 4.36
C LEU A 153 5.91 13.75 4.10
N VAL A 154 6.34 12.68 3.40
CA VAL A 154 7.74 12.45 3.04
C VAL A 154 8.16 13.32 1.86
N CYS A 155 7.37 13.31 0.78
CA CYS A 155 7.66 14.06 -0.45
C CYS A 155 7.70 15.58 -0.22
N ASP A 156 6.83 16.13 0.62
CA ASP A 156 6.84 17.57 0.92
C ASP A 156 8.14 18.04 1.61
N LEU A 157 8.86 17.13 2.30
CA LEU A 157 10.15 17.43 2.93
C LEU A 157 11.35 17.06 2.07
N LEU A 158 11.27 15.96 1.30
CA LEU A 158 12.41 15.41 0.54
C LEU A 158 12.39 15.76 -0.95
N GLY A 159 11.28 16.28 -1.46
CA GLY A 159 11.02 16.55 -2.88
C GLY A 159 10.09 15.50 -3.51
N THR A 160 9.36 15.90 -4.55
CA THR A 160 8.41 15.04 -5.26
C THR A 160 9.08 14.35 -6.44
N SER A 161 9.05 13.02 -6.45
CA SER A 161 9.42 12.14 -7.58
C SER A 161 8.90 10.73 -7.30
N ASP A 162 8.71 9.94 -8.36
CA ASP A 162 8.39 8.50 -8.27
C ASP A 162 9.31 7.78 -7.27
N GLY A 163 10.62 7.97 -7.40
CA GLY A 163 11.61 7.42 -6.47
C GLY A 163 11.41 7.81 -5.00
N THR A 164 10.96 9.04 -4.72
CA THR A 164 10.68 9.47 -3.34
C THR A 164 9.37 8.88 -2.81
N MET A 165 8.36 8.71 -3.67
CA MET A 165 7.11 8.02 -3.34
C MET A 165 7.38 6.56 -3.00
N LEU A 166 8.18 5.87 -3.83
CA LEU A 166 8.63 4.49 -3.59
C LEU A 166 9.43 4.39 -2.30
N PHE A 167 10.35 5.33 -2.06
CA PHE A 167 11.13 5.40 -0.83
C PHE A 167 10.21 5.49 0.39
N ALA A 168 9.25 6.41 0.39
CA ALA A 168 8.29 6.58 1.48
C ALA A 168 7.52 5.30 1.77
N HIS A 169 7.03 4.62 0.73
CA HIS A 169 6.31 3.35 0.87
C HIS A 169 7.21 2.24 1.45
N ILE A 170 8.44 2.12 0.96
CA ILE A 170 9.38 1.08 1.40
C ILE A 170 9.78 1.28 2.87
N ILE A 171 10.07 2.51 3.30
CA ILE A 171 10.46 2.74 4.71
C ILE A 171 9.32 2.44 5.69
N LEU A 172 8.05 2.57 5.27
CA LEU A 172 6.90 2.13 6.07
C LEU A 172 6.88 0.61 6.23
N ASN A 173 7.13 -0.12 5.15
CA ASN A 173 7.25 -1.58 5.20
C ASN A 173 8.43 -2.01 6.07
N MET A 174 9.60 -1.38 5.91
CA MET A 174 10.78 -1.66 6.73
C MET A 174 10.55 -1.32 8.21
N ALA A 175 9.79 -0.27 8.52
CA ALA A 175 9.40 0.07 9.88
C ALA A 175 8.49 -1.00 10.52
N CYS A 176 7.60 -1.62 9.73
CA CYS A 176 6.80 -2.74 10.19
C CYS A 176 7.67 -3.97 10.52
N ILE A 177 8.68 -4.26 9.69
CA ILE A 177 9.64 -5.36 9.93
C ILE A 177 10.49 -5.06 11.18
N LEU A 178 10.96 -3.81 11.32
CA LEU A 178 11.72 -3.36 12.48
C LEU A 178 10.95 -3.57 13.80
N ALA A 179 9.64 -3.35 13.78
CA ALA A 179 8.76 -3.51 14.94
C ALA A 179 8.71 -4.95 15.51
N LEU A 180 9.15 -5.95 14.73
CA LEU A 180 9.23 -7.35 15.16
C LEU A 180 10.43 -7.62 16.09
N ILE A 181 11.52 -6.85 15.95
CA ILE A 181 12.81 -7.10 16.63
C ILE A 181 12.71 -7.15 18.17
N PRO A 182 11.88 -6.33 18.86
CA PRO A 182 11.74 -6.41 20.32
C PRO A 182 11.30 -7.78 20.84
N LEU A 183 10.55 -8.55 20.04
CA LEU A 183 10.15 -9.92 20.41
C LEU A 183 11.33 -10.90 20.46
N CYS A 184 12.44 -10.50 19.85
CA CYS A 184 13.57 -11.36 19.53
C CYS A 184 14.76 -11.18 20.47
N ARG A 185 14.70 -10.21 21.40
CA ARG A 185 15.81 -9.87 22.32
C ARG A 185 16.33 -11.04 23.16
N ARG A 186 15.57 -12.13 23.24
CA ARG A 186 15.92 -13.35 23.99
C ARG A 186 16.54 -14.46 23.13
N SER A 187 16.58 -14.32 21.79
CA SER A 187 17.15 -15.31 20.87
C SER A 187 17.47 -14.71 19.50
N LEU A 188 18.76 -14.63 19.14
CA LEU A 188 19.22 -14.09 17.86
C LEU A 188 18.71 -14.89 16.65
N PRO A 189 18.76 -16.25 16.60
CA PRO A 189 18.24 -17.00 15.46
C PRO A 189 16.75 -16.77 15.21
N VAL A 190 15.98 -16.67 16.29
CA VAL A 190 14.54 -16.36 16.24
C VAL A 190 14.31 -14.97 15.66
N GLY A 191 15.15 -14.01 16.04
CA GLY A 191 15.08 -12.67 15.48
C GLY A 191 15.40 -12.60 14.00
N ALA A 192 16.45 -13.31 13.59
CA ALA A 192 16.80 -13.43 12.18
C ALA A 192 15.64 -14.06 11.39
N ALA A 193 14.96 -15.07 11.94
CA ALA A 193 13.81 -15.72 11.29
C ALA A 193 12.63 -14.78 11.08
N LEU A 194 12.23 -14.03 12.11
CA LEU A 194 11.10 -13.10 12.01
C LEU A 194 11.40 -11.93 11.07
N VAL A 195 12.62 -11.40 11.12
CA VAL A 195 13.05 -10.35 10.19
C VAL A 195 13.11 -10.89 8.76
N ALA A 196 13.67 -12.08 8.54
CA ALA A 196 13.70 -12.73 7.24
C ALA A 196 12.28 -12.99 6.71
N TYR A 197 11.35 -13.40 7.58
CA TYR A 197 9.94 -13.57 7.24
C TYR A 197 9.26 -12.26 6.85
N GLY A 198 9.58 -11.17 7.55
CA GLY A 198 9.12 -9.83 7.20
C GLY A 198 9.64 -9.38 5.84
N ILE A 199 10.94 -9.56 5.57
CA ILE A 199 11.56 -9.26 4.27
C ILE A 199 10.94 -10.12 3.18
N PHE A 200 10.72 -11.40 3.44
CA PHE A 200 10.02 -12.30 2.51
C PHE A 200 8.61 -11.80 2.18
N SER A 201 7.84 -11.43 3.19
CA SER A 201 6.47 -10.93 3.01
C SER A 201 6.45 -9.66 2.16
N PHE A 202 7.47 -8.80 2.31
CA PHE A 202 7.67 -7.63 1.47
C PHE A 202 7.96 -7.97 -0.01
N LEU A 203 8.71 -9.05 -0.28
CA LEU A 203 9.18 -9.41 -1.63
C LEU A 203 8.21 -10.25 -2.48
N GLN A 204 7.09 -10.73 -1.92
CA GLN A 204 6.27 -11.81 -2.49
C GLN A 204 5.57 -11.49 -3.84
N PHE A 205 5.19 -10.23 -4.10
CA PHE A 205 4.44 -9.88 -5.33
C PHE A 205 4.76 -8.53 -5.96
N ASN A 206 5.42 -7.64 -5.23
CA ASN A 206 5.71 -6.30 -5.69
C ASN A 206 7.21 -6.04 -5.49
N GLY A 207 7.91 -5.74 -6.58
CA GLY A 207 9.27 -5.24 -6.49
C GLY A 207 9.28 -3.87 -5.80
N CYS A 208 10.47 -3.36 -5.51
CA CYS A 208 10.66 -2.01 -4.97
C CYS A 208 10.14 -0.87 -5.89
N GLY A 209 9.65 -1.17 -7.10
CA GLY A 209 9.06 -0.23 -8.06
C GLY A 209 7.54 -0.05 -7.94
N SER A 210 6.87 -0.64 -6.94
CA SER A 210 5.40 -0.59 -6.81
C SER A 210 4.93 -0.01 -5.47
N LEU A 211 3.87 0.81 -5.51
CA LEU A 211 3.20 1.40 -4.33
C LEU A 211 1.98 0.59 -3.88
N MET A 212 1.74 -0.59 -4.46
CA MET A 212 0.66 -1.49 -4.03
C MET A 212 0.80 -1.88 -2.55
N VAL A 213 -0.34 -2.11 -1.91
CA VAL A 213 -0.45 -2.22 -0.45
C VAL A 213 -0.76 -3.62 0.06
N ASP A 214 -0.95 -4.61 -0.81
CA ASP A 214 -1.42 -5.94 -0.43
C ASP A 214 -0.56 -6.61 0.66
N TYR A 215 0.77 -6.50 0.55
CA TYR A 215 1.73 -7.05 1.52
C TYR A 215 1.92 -6.15 2.75
N LEU A 216 1.65 -4.84 2.62
CA LEU A 216 1.67 -3.92 3.75
C LEU A 216 0.64 -4.35 4.80
N PHE A 217 -0.50 -4.91 4.40
CA PHE A 217 -1.48 -5.47 5.35
C PHE A 217 -0.91 -6.58 6.22
N THR A 218 -0.19 -7.52 5.61
CA THR A 218 0.52 -8.59 6.33
C THR A 218 1.47 -7.98 7.35
N LEU A 219 2.31 -7.04 6.91
CA LEU A 219 3.30 -6.41 7.78
C LEU A 219 2.67 -5.57 8.89
N LEU A 220 1.56 -4.87 8.64
CA LEU A 220 0.81 -4.09 9.63
C LEU A 220 0.19 -4.99 10.71
N VAL A 221 -0.36 -6.14 10.36
CA VAL A 221 -0.89 -7.10 11.35
C VAL A 221 0.22 -7.64 12.23
N LEU A 222 1.35 -8.03 11.64
CA LEU A 222 2.50 -8.54 12.39
C LEU A 222 3.11 -7.46 13.29
N ALA A 223 3.23 -6.22 12.79
CA ALA A 223 3.68 -5.08 13.58
C ALA A 223 2.72 -4.77 14.74
N THR A 224 1.41 -4.78 14.49
CA THR A 224 0.37 -4.59 15.52
C THR A 224 0.50 -5.64 16.62
N ALA A 225 0.60 -6.92 16.24
CA ALA A 225 0.81 -8.02 17.16
C ALA A 225 2.13 -7.85 17.95
N ALA A 226 3.21 -7.42 17.30
CA ALA A 226 4.50 -7.25 17.95
C ALA A 226 4.51 -6.08 18.95
N VAL A 227 3.86 -4.97 18.64
CA VAL A 227 3.67 -3.83 19.54
C VAL A 227 2.91 -4.25 20.80
N ILE A 228 1.83 -5.01 20.63
CA ILE A 228 1.04 -5.56 21.73
C ILE A 228 1.90 -6.49 22.59
N LEU A 229 2.47 -7.53 22.00
CA LEU A 229 3.17 -8.59 22.72
C LEU A 229 4.43 -8.09 23.44
N ALA A 230 5.19 -7.17 22.85
CA ALA A 230 6.38 -6.61 23.46
C ALA A 230 6.07 -5.77 24.71
N CYS A 231 4.91 -5.11 24.74
CA CYS A 231 4.53 -4.21 25.82
C CYS A 231 3.57 -4.83 26.84
N GLN A 232 2.95 -5.98 26.53
CA GLN A 232 1.84 -6.56 27.29
C GLN A 232 2.10 -6.70 28.78
N LYS A 233 3.32 -7.10 29.17
CA LYS A 233 3.66 -7.38 30.57
C LYS A 233 4.10 -6.15 31.34
N GLU A 234 4.83 -5.24 30.70
CA GLU A 234 5.49 -4.12 31.40
C GLU A 234 4.69 -2.82 31.23
N HIS A 235 4.24 -2.51 30.02
CA HIS A 235 3.63 -1.23 29.65
C HIS A 235 2.41 -1.41 28.75
N PRO A 236 1.34 -2.10 29.21
CA PRO A 236 0.19 -2.46 28.37
C PRO A 236 -0.51 -1.24 27.77
N ALA A 237 -0.62 -0.13 28.49
CA ALA A 237 -1.25 1.09 27.97
C ALA A 237 -0.49 1.67 26.76
N GLY A 238 0.85 1.63 26.77
CA GLY A 238 1.69 2.06 25.66
C GLY A 238 1.50 1.18 24.43
N GLY A 239 1.56 -0.14 24.63
CA GLY A 239 1.30 -1.12 23.58
C GLY A 239 -0.09 -0.98 22.95
N LEU A 240 -1.14 -0.79 23.76
CA LEU A 240 -2.50 -0.61 23.28
C LEU A 240 -2.69 0.73 22.54
N THR A 241 -1.99 1.80 22.97
CA THR A 241 -2.00 3.08 22.24
C THR A 241 -1.35 2.91 20.87
N GLY A 242 -0.21 2.22 20.80
CA GLY A 242 0.44 1.90 19.52
C GLY A 242 -0.46 1.04 18.63
N ALA A 243 -1.08 0.00 19.19
CA ALA A 243 -2.02 -0.86 18.48
C ALA A 243 -3.24 -0.07 17.94
N LEU A 244 -3.83 0.82 18.75
CA LEU A 244 -4.93 1.69 18.34
C LEU A 244 -4.57 2.50 17.08
N VAL A 245 -3.38 3.11 17.07
CA VAL A 245 -2.88 3.87 15.93
C VAL A 245 -2.70 2.99 14.69
N LEU A 246 -2.07 1.82 14.83
CA LEU A 246 -1.88 0.89 13.72
C LEU A 246 -3.22 0.37 13.17
N LEU A 247 -4.19 0.10 14.04
CA LEU A 247 -5.54 -0.30 13.62
C LEU A 247 -6.23 0.80 12.82
N CYS A 248 -6.23 2.04 13.32
CA CYS A 248 -6.77 3.19 12.58
C CYS A 248 -6.09 3.33 11.21
N PHE A 249 -4.76 3.27 11.15
CA PHE A 249 -4.04 3.37 9.89
C PHE A 249 -4.39 2.20 8.95
N THR A 250 -4.46 0.97 9.45
CA THR A 250 -4.79 -0.23 8.66
C THR A 250 -6.16 -0.10 7.98
N THR A 251 -7.16 0.45 8.68
CA THR A 251 -8.48 0.72 8.09
C THR A 251 -8.48 1.84 7.05
N LEU A 252 -7.42 2.65 7.02
CA LEU A 252 -7.22 3.74 6.06
C LEU A 252 -6.30 3.37 4.89
N VAL A 253 -5.87 2.12 4.72
CA VAL A 253 -5.01 1.73 3.58
C VAL A 253 -5.82 1.29 2.35
N LYS A 254 -6.85 0.47 2.55
CA LYS A 254 -7.77 -0.06 1.52
C LYS A 254 -8.96 -0.72 2.22
N ASN A 255 -10.12 -0.78 1.58
CA ASN A 255 -11.31 -1.44 2.15
C ASN A 255 -11.08 -2.93 2.48
N SER A 256 -10.31 -3.66 1.68
CA SER A 256 -9.94 -5.06 1.97
C SER A 256 -9.05 -5.20 3.22
N GLY A 257 -8.46 -4.09 3.71
CA GLY A 257 -7.70 -4.03 4.95
C GLY A 257 -8.51 -4.24 6.21
N LEU A 258 -9.83 -4.12 6.15
CA LEU A 258 -10.72 -4.28 7.31
C LEU A 258 -10.56 -5.66 7.96
N ILE A 259 -10.41 -6.73 7.18
CA ILE A 259 -10.23 -8.08 7.73
C ILE A 259 -8.90 -8.21 8.48
N PHE A 260 -7.84 -7.55 8.00
CA PHE A 260 -6.55 -7.50 8.67
C PHE A 260 -6.62 -6.66 9.96
N ALA A 261 -7.34 -5.54 9.93
CA ALA A 261 -7.62 -4.75 11.13
C ALA A 261 -8.42 -5.56 12.18
N VAL A 262 -9.39 -6.38 11.77
CA VAL A 262 -10.15 -7.26 12.68
C VAL A 262 -9.22 -8.27 13.36
N ILE A 263 -8.27 -8.88 12.63
CA ILE A 263 -7.29 -9.79 13.23
C ILE A 263 -6.46 -9.07 14.31
N GLY A 264 -5.96 -7.87 14.01
CA GLY A 264 -5.25 -7.05 14.99
C GLY A 264 -6.12 -6.63 16.17
N LEU A 265 -7.41 -6.32 15.94
CA LEU A 265 -8.38 -5.94 16.96
C LEU A 265 -8.63 -7.09 17.94
N VAL A 266 -8.80 -8.32 17.45
CA VAL A 266 -8.98 -9.49 18.32
C VAL A 266 -7.78 -9.66 19.28
N LEU A 267 -6.56 -9.48 18.77
CA LEU A 267 -5.35 -9.52 19.59
C LEU A 267 -5.29 -8.35 20.60
N ALA A 268 -5.67 -7.14 20.19
CA ALA A 268 -5.71 -5.98 21.06
C ALA A 268 -6.76 -6.15 22.19
N LEU A 269 -7.94 -6.66 21.86
CA LEU A 269 -8.97 -6.99 22.85
C LEU A 269 -8.49 -8.07 23.81
N TRP A 270 -7.90 -9.15 23.30
CA TRP A 270 -7.27 -10.17 24.14
C TRP A 270 -6.28 -9.53 25.11
N ALA A 271 -5.39 -8.65 24.64
CA ALA A 271 -4.40 -7.95 25.44
C ALA A 271 -5.03 -7.04 26.52
N VAL A 272 -6.12 -6.32 26.21
CA VAL A 272 -6.87 -5.54 27.19
C VAL A 272 -7.39 -6.44 28.32
N TRP A 273 -8.00 -7.57 27.98
CA TRP A 273 -8.63 -8.46 28.96
C TRP A 273 -7.64 -9.32 29.76
N HIS A 274 -6.40 -9.43 29.28
CA HIS A 274 -5.28 -10.07 29.97
C HIS A 274 -4.32 -9.07 30.64
N SER A 275 -4.70 -7.79 30.70
CA SER A 275 -3.95 -6.75 31.42
C SER A 275 -4.36 -6.68 32.89
N GLY A 276 -3.53 -6.01 33.71
CA GLY A 276 -3.84 -5.68 35.10
C GLY A 276 -4.86 -4.54 35.29
N PHE A 277 -5.53 -4.08 34.22
CA PHE A 277 -6.47 -2.95 34.31
C PHE A 277 -7.74 -3.28 35.08
N SER A 278 -8.35 -2.24 35.67
CA SER A 278 -9.69 -2.34 36.26
C SER A 278 -10.75 -2.59 35.18
N ARG A 279 -11.90 -3.18 35.57
CA ARG A 279 -12.99 -3.50 34.64
C ARG A 279 -13.47 -2.29 33.83
N LYS A 280 -13.55 -1.11 34.45
CA LYS A 280 -13.91 0.15 33.77
C LYS A 280 -12.92 0.52 32.67
N ILE A 281 -11.62 0.44 32.98
CA ILE A 281 -10.54 0.77 32.03
C ILE A 281 -10.53 -0.23 30.87
N ARG A 282 -10.80 -1.52 31.13
CA ARG A 282 -10.92 -2.52 30.06
C ARG A 282 -12.00 -2.17 29.06
N TRP A 283 -13.19 -1.81 29.54
CA TRP A 283 -14.29 -1.38 28.66
C TRP A 283 -13.96 -0.12 27.86
N ILE A 284 -13.30 0.87 28.47
CA ILE A 284 -12.85 2.08 27.76
C ILE A 284 -11.90 1.69 26.63
N TRP A 285 -10.87 0.89 26.92
CA TRP A 285 -9.92 0.45 25.89
C TRP A 285 -10.58 -0.40 24.80
N SER A 286 -11.46 -1.33 25.16
CA SER A 286 -12.22 -2.11 24.18
C SER A 286 -13.06 -1.20 23.28
N GLY A 287 -13.77 -0.22 23.87
CA GLY A 287 -14.53 0.77 23.11
C GLY A 287 -13.65 1.60 22.18
N LEU A 288 -12.52 2.12 22.67
CA LEU A 288 -11.59 2.91 21.84
C LEU A 288 -11.00 2.10 20.68
N LEU A 289 -10.53 0.87 20.95
CA LEU A 289 -9.94 -0.01 19.95
C LEU A 289 -10.92 -0.42 18.86
N THR A 290 -12.22 -0.50 19.18
CA THR A 290 -13.26 -0.82 18.19
C THR A 290 -13.76 0.43 17.48
N LEU A 291 -14.14 1.47 18.22
CA LEU A 291 -14.86 2.62 17.67
C LEU A 291 -13.96 3.57 16.89
N ALA A 292 -12.69 3.75 17.28
CA ALA A 292 -11.83 4.71 16.58
C ALA A 292 -11.40 4.24 15.17
N PRO A 293 -10.96 2.98 14.93
CA PRO A 293 -10.70 2.51 13.57
C PRO A 293 -11.95 2.55 12.68
N VAL A 294 -13.10 2.12 13.22
CA VAL A 294 -14.39 2.22 12.53
C VAL A 294 -14.74 3.68 12.23
N GLY A 295 -14.52 4.59 13.17
CA GLY A 295 -14.80 6.01 13.03
C GLY A 295 -13.95 6.67 11.94
N VAL A 296 -12.64 6.45 11.93
CA VAL A 296 -11.77 7.06 10.89
C VAL A 296 -12.10 6.53 9.50
N TRP A 297 -12.45 5.24 9.38
CA TRP A 297 -12.90 4.64 8.12
C TRP A 297 -14.28 5.16 7.69
N ALA A 298 -15.24 5.25 8.62
CA ALA A 298 -16.57 5.79 8.34
C ALA A 298 -16.53 7.26 7.89
N LEU A 299 -15.60 8.06 8.42
CA LEU A 299 -15.36 9.42 7.92
C LEU A 299 -14.91 9.44 6.45
N TRP A 300 -14.15 8.44 6.00
CA TRP A 300 -13.79 8.33 4.59
C TRP A 300 -15.01 8.00 3.74
N LEU A 301 -15.81 7.02 4.16
CA LEU A 301 -17.05 6.68 3.45
C LEU A 301 -18.01 7.86 3.34
N LEU A 302 -18.18 8.61 4.43
CA LEU A 302 -18.97 9.83 4.44
C LEU A 302 -18.42 10.86 3.45
N ARG A 303 -17.10 11.06 3.43
CA ARG A 303 -16.47 11.97 2.45
C ARG A 303 -16.75 11.50 1.02
N VAL A 304 -16.59 10.21 0.73
CA VAL A 304 -16.84 9.67 -0.61
C VAL A 304 -18.27 9.99 -1.04
N GLN A 305 -19.25 9.73 -0.18
CA GLN A 305 -20.66 10.07 -0.43
C GLN A 305 -20.87 11.57 -0.66
N LEU A 306 -20.26 12.44 0.14
CA LEU A 306 -20.43 13.89 0.02
C LEU A 306 -19.77 14.49 -1.22
N VAL A 307 -18.62 13.94 -1.66
CA VAL A 307 -17.81 14.52 -2.75
C VAL A 307 -18.14 13.92 -4.10
N TYR A 308 -18.51 12.63 -4.15
CA TYR A 308 -18.78 11.91 -5.38
C TYR A 308 -20.28 11.59 -5.55
N GLY A 309 -21.11 11.77 -4.52
CA GLY A 309 -22.52 11.40 -4.57
C GLY A 309 -22.73 9.89 -4.69
N GLU A 310 -23.70 9.48 -5.49
CA GLU A 310 -24.00 8.07 -5.79
C GLU A 310 -23.09 7.45 -6.87
N THR A 311 -22.08 8.18 -7.38
CA THR A 311 -21.23 7.61 -8.44
C THR A 311 -20.53 6.34 -7.95
N SER A 312 -20.82 5.24 -8.64
CA SER A 312 -20.36 3.88 -8.33
C SER A 312 -18.88 3.74 -8.67
N SER A 313 -17.99 3.94 -7.69
CA SER A 313 -16.59 3.54 -7.81
C SER A 313 -16.48 2.01 -7.88
N LYS A 314 -15.53 1.50 -8.67
CA LYS A 314 -15.17 0.08 -8.67
C LYS A 314 -14.83 -0.35 -7.24
N HIS A 315 -15.54 -1.37 -6.73
CA HIS A 315 -15.52 -1.83 -5.33
C HIS A 315 -16.12 -0.88 -4.26
N ALA A 316 -17.03 0.02 -4.63
CA ALA A 316 -17.81 0.78 -3.66
C ALA A 316 -18.56 -0.16 -2.69
N VAL A 317 -18.56 0.19 -1.40
CA VAL A 317 -19.23 -0.57 -0.34
C VAL A 317 -20.63 0.00 -0.14
N SER A 318 -21.56 -0.36 -1.03
CA SER A 318 -22.99 0.02 -0.96
C SER A 318 -23.89 -1.11 -1.46
N VAL A 319 -25.15 -1.10 -1.01
CA VAL A 319 -26.15 -2.14 -1.36
C VAL A 319 -26.48 -2.05 -2.84
N GLU A 320 -26.58 -0.83 -3.36
CA GLU A 320 -26.91 -0.50 -4.74
C GLU A 320 -25.83 -1.02 -5.69
N ASN A 321 -24.55 -0.79 -5.35
CA ASN A 321 -23.42 -1.29 -6.15
C ASN A 321 -23.39 -2.82 -6.17
N TYR A 322 -23.62 -3.48 -5.03
CA TYR A 322 -23.68 -4.94 -4.99
C TYR A 322 -24.86 -5.49 -5.80
N ALA A 323 -26.02 -4.85 -5.76
CA ALA A 323 -27.18 -5.25 -6.56
C ALA A 323 -26.90 -5.09 -8.07
N GLN A 324 -26.27 -3.99 -8.47
CA GLN A 324 -25.88 -3.75 -9.86
C GLN A 324 -24.88 -4.81 -10.34
N GLN A 325 -23.80 -5.05 -9.59
CA GLN A 325 -22.78 -6.05 -9.94
C GLN A 325 -23.36 -7.46 -10.10
N ILE A 326 -24.35 -7.84 -9.28
CA ILE A 326 -25.05 -9.12 -9.42
C ILE A 326 -25.94 -9.12 -10.68
N SER A 327 -26.64 -8.02 -10.96
CA SER A 327 -27.55 -7.92 -12.11
C SER A 327 -26.85 -8.08 -13.46
N GLU A 328 -25.56 -7.73 -13.53
CA GLU A 328 -24.71 -7.89 -14.72
C GLU A 328 -24.20 -9.33 -14.92
N LYS A 329 -24.51 -10.26 -14.00
CA LYS A 329 -24.02 -11.65 -14.01
C LYS A 329 -25.17 -12.63 -14.28
N SER A 330 -25.03 -13.44 -15.33
CA SER A 330 -26.01 -14.49 -15.60
C SER A 330 -25.86 -15.68 -14.63
N ALA A 331 -26.90 -16.51 -14.50
CA ALA A 331 -26.81 -17.74 -13.72
C ALA A 331 -25.71 -18.69 -14.24
N ALA A 332 -25.46 -18.68 -15.56
CA ALA A 332 -24.38 -19.44 -16.17
C ALA A 332 -22.99 -18.90 -15.78
N ASP A 333 -22.81 -17.57 -15.73
CA ASP A 333 -21.56 -16.95 -15.27
C ASP A 333 -21.27 -17.32 -13.81
N ILE A 334 -22.29 -17.29 -12.94
CA ILE A 334 -22.16 -17.66 -11.52
C ILE A 334 -21.79 -19.14 -11.39
N ALA A 335 -22.42 -20.04 -12.15
CA ALA A 335 -22.10 -21.46 -12.14
C ALA A 335 -20.66 -21.74 -12.62
N ALA A 336 -20.23 -21.05 -13.68
CA ALA A 336 -18.86 -21.14 -14.20
C ALA A 336 -17.84 -20.64 -13.17
N PHE A 337 -18.11 -19.51 -12.52
CA PHE A 337 -17.31 -19.00 -11.41
C PHE A 337 -17.23 -20.00 -10.26
N GLN A 338 -18.35 -20.56 -9.81
CA GLN A 338 -18.37 -21.55 -8.73
C GLN A 338 -17.51 -22.76 -9.08
N GLN A 339 -17.66 -23.29 -10.29
CA GLN A 339 -16.84 -24.40 -10.76
C GLN A 339 -15.36 -24.03 -10.71
N SER A 340 -14.96 -22.92 -11.34
CA SER A 340 -13.55 -22.46 -11.36
C SER A 340 -13.00 -22.19 -9.97
N PHE A 341 -13.78 -21.55 -9.09
CA PHE A 341 -13.34 -21.22 -7.73
C PHE A 341 -13.10 -22.46 -6.89
N PHE A 342 -13.96 -23.48 -6.97
CA PHE A 342 -13.80 -24.71 -6.20
C PHE A 342 -12.75 -25.66 -6.81
N THR A 343 -12.60 -25.70 -8.13
CA THR A 343 -11.55 -26.50 -8.79
C THR A 343 -10.16 -25.89 -8.61
N TYR A 344 -10.05 -24.56 -8.51
CA TYR A 344 -8.77 -23.84 -8.32
C TYR A 344 -7.90 -24.50 -7.23
N TRP A 345 -8.49 -24.85 -6.09
CA TRP A 345 -7.79 -25.41 -4.92
C TRP A 345 -7.23 -26.83 -5.12
N LEU A 346 -7.60 -27.50 -6.21
CA LEU A 346 -7.15 -28.83 -6.58
C LEU A 346 -5.95 -28.81 -7.56
N HIS A 347 -5.52 -27.62 -7.99
CA HIS A 347 -4.43 -27.47 -8.96
C HIS A 347 -3.12 -27.06 -8.27
N PRO A 348 -2.25 -28.01 -7.89
CA PRO A 348 -0.97 -27.70 -7.23
C PRO A 348 0.04 -26.97 -8.12
N GLY A 349 -0.25 -26.84 -9.41
CA GLY A 349 0.55 -26.00 -10.34
C GLY A 349 0.44 -24.50 -10.04
N TYR A 350 -0.57 -24.06 -9.28
CA TYR A 350 -0.70 -22.67 -8.86
C TYR A 350 0.03 -22.43 -7.54
N SER A 351 0.99 -21.50 -7.54
CA SER A 351 1.78 -21.16 -6.34
C SER A 351 0.91 -20.73 -5.15
N GLY A 352 -0.18 -20.00 -5.40
CA GLY A 352 -1.14 -19.60 -4.37
C GLY A 352 -1.84 -20.77 -3.67
N VAL A 353 -2.15 -21.84 -4.42
CA VAL A 353 -2.77 -23.07 -3.88
C VAL A 353 -1.80 -23.83 -3.00
N VAL A 354 -0.55 -23.98 -3.45
CA VAL A 354 0.52 -24.61 -2.65
C VAL A 354 0.72 -23.85 -1.35
N PHE A 355 0.77 -22.51 -1.42
CA PHE A 355 0.94 -21.66 -0.25
C PHE A 355 -0.21 -21.78 0.75
N PHE A 356 -1.44 -21.83 0.24
CA PHE A 356 -2.64 -22.04 1.05
C PHE A 356 -2.57 -23.37 1.81
N TRP A 357 -2.31 -24.49 1.12
CA TRP A 357 -2.26 -25.81 1.75
C TRP A 357 -1.12 -25.96 2.76
N ILE A 358 0.03 -25.34 2.51
CA ILE A 358 1.11 -25.30 3.50
C ILE A 358 0.69 -24.50 4.73
N THR A 359 0.00 -23.38 4.54
CA THR A 359 -0.54 -22.58 5.66
C THR A 359 -1.54 -23.38 6.48
N VAL A 360 -2.44 -24.13 5.83
CA VAL A 360 -3.37 -25.06 6.51
C VAL A 360 -2.61 -26.11 7.32
N ALA A 361 -1.57 -26.72 6.74
CA ALA A 361 -0.73 -27.69 7.44
C ALA A 361 -0.05 -27.08 8.67
N LEU A 362 0.45 -25.85 8.57
CA LEU A 362 1.08 -25.13 9.70
C LEU A 362 0.08 -24.78 10.80
N CYS A 363 -1.14 -24.36 10.44
CA CYS A 363 -2.22 -24.08 11.39
C CYS A 363 -2.58 -25.30 12.26
N ILE A 364 -2.38 -26.50 11.73
CA ILE A 364 -2.58 -27.77 12.45
C ILE A 364 -1.30 -28.17 13.20
N ALA A 365 -0.17 -28.20 12.51
CA ALA A 365 1.08 -28.74 13.04
C ALA A 365 1.62 -27.93 14.22
N VAL A 366 1.63 -26.59 14.14
CA VAL A 366 2.25 -25.74 15.18
C VAL A 366 1.58 -25.90 16.55
N PRO A 367 0.25 -25.79 16.70
CA PRO A 367 -0.40 -25.99 17.99
C PRO A 367 -0.26 -27.43 18.52
N LEU A 368 -0.31 -28.44 17.65
CA LEU A 368 -0.13 -29.84 18.05
C LEU A 368 1.29 -30.09 18.56
N LEU A 369 2.30 -29.54 17.89
CA LEU A 369 3.69 -29.60 18.35
C LEU A 369 3.85 -28.91 19.71
N LEU A 370 3.30 -27.70 19.88
CA LEU A 370 3.31 -27.02 21.18
C LEU A 370 2.63 -27.85 22.28
N SER A 371 1.54 -28.54 21.96
CA SER A 371 0.87 -29.44 22.91
C SER A 371 1.70 -30.67 23.25
N ALA A 372 2.29 -31.32 22.24
CA ALA A 372 3.15 -32.50 22.41
C ALA A 372 4.40 -32.17 23.23
N MET A 373 4.91 -30.94 23.10
CA MET A 373 6.00 -30.40 23.90
C MET A 373 5.59 -29.96 25.31
N GLY A 374 4.32 -30.10 25.70
CA GLY A 374 3.80 -29.68 27.00
C GLY A 374 3.75 -28.16 27.22
N ARG A 375 3.81 -27.36 26.15
CA ARG A 375 3.81 -25.88 26.22
C ARG A 375 2.43 -25.28 26.37
N ILE A 376 1.44 -25.98 25.83
CA ILE A 376 0.02 -25.64 25.93
C ILE A 376 -0.75 -26.92 26.22
N ASP A 377 -1.87 -26.80 26.91
CA ASP A 377 -2.78 -27.93 27.09
C ASP A 377 -3.51 -28.26 25.78
N LYS A 378 -4.09 -29.47 25.71
CA LYS A 378 -4.80 -29.95 24.51
C LYS A 378 -5.99 -29.06 24.13
N LYS A 379 -6.63 -28.40 25.09
CA LYS A 379 -7.79 -27.52 24.82
C LYS A 379 -7.34 -26.24 24.13
N ARG A 380 -6.23 -25.64 24.57
CA ARG A 380 -5.60 -24.47 23.93
C ARG A 380 -5.08 -24.81 22.55
N ALA A 381 -4.48 -25.98 22.38
CA ALA A 381 -4.04 -26.46 21.08
C ALA A 381 -5.22 -26.57 20.11
N LEU A 382 -6.32 -27.20 20.53
CA LEU A 382 -7.55 -27.28 19.74
C LEU A 382 -8.11 -25.89 19.42
N LEU A 383 -8.12 -24.96 20.39
CA LEU A 383 -8.56 -23.58 20.18
C LEU A 383 -7.72 -22.87 19.11
N TYR A 384 -6.40 -23.02 19.13
CA TYR A 384 -5.52 -22.42 18.12
C TYR A 384 -5.72 -23.04 16.72
N VAL A 385 -5.89 -24.36 16.63
CA VAL A 385 -6.20 -25.05 15.36
C VAL A 385 -7.55 -24.57 14.82
N CYS A 386 -8.63 -24.68 15.61
CA CYS A 386 -9.97 -24.27 15.19
C CYS A 386 -10.04 -22.77 14.90
N GLY A 387 -9.38 -21.93 15.69
CA GLY A 387 -9.33 -20.49 15.48
C GLY A 387 -8.62 -20.10 14.18
N SER A 388 -7.45 -20.69 13.91
CA SER A 388 -6.67 -20.40 12.70
C SER A 388 -7.34 -20.95 11.44
N LEU A 389 -7.83 -22.19 11.45
CA LEU A 389 -8.58 -22.78 10.33
C LEU A 389 -9.92 -22.06 10.11
N GLY A 390 -10.63 -21.71 11.18
CA GLY A 390 -11.86 -20.94 11.10
C GLY A 390 -11.63 -19.55 10.50
N THR A 391 -10.51 -18.89 10.84
CA THR A 391 -10.11 -17.61 10.26
C THR A 391 -9.78 -17.74 8.76
N LEU A 392 -9.08 -18.80 8.35
CA LEU A 392 -8.83 -19.10 6.93
C LEU A 392 -10.13 -19.37 6.16
N ALA A 393 -11.01 -20.20 6.71
CA ALA A 393 -12.30 -20.52 6.09
C ALA A 393 -13.19 -19.27 5.97
N PHE A 394 -13.21 -18.43 7.01
CA PHE A 394 -13.92 -17.16 6.98
C PHE A 394 -13.36 -16.22 5.91
N TYR A 395 -12.04 -16.11 5.78
CA TYR A 395 -11.43 -15.31 4.72
C TYR A 395 -11.79 -15.81 3.32
N LEU A 396 -11.70 -17.14 3.09
CA LEU A 396 -12.12 -17.74 1.81
C LEU A 396 -13.60 -17.45 1.49
N PHE A 397 -14.47 -17.50 2.49
CA PHE A 397 -15.86 -17.12 2.34
C PHE A 397 -16.01 -15.63 1.96
N THR A 398 -15.31 -14.73 2.64
CA THR A 398 -15.34 -13.29 2.28
C THR A 398 -14.76 -13.03 0.89
N LEU A 399 -13.77 -13.80 0.46
CA LEU A 399 -13.18 -13.69 -0.87
C LEU A 399 -14.15 -14.18 -1.94
N TYR A 400 -14.83 -15.31 -1.71
CA TYR A 400 -15.93 -15.79 -2.56
C TYR A 400 -17.02 -14.72 -2.71
N LEU A 401 -17.45 -14.10 -1.59
CA LEU A 401 -18.42 -13.00 -1.64
C LEU A 401 -17.88 -11.78 -2.39
N THR A 402 -16.58 -11.47 -2.28
CA THR A 402 -15.97 -10.35 -3.01
C THR A 402 -16.07 -10.58 -4.53
N TYR A 403 -15.79 -11.79 -5.01
CA TYR A 403 -15.95 -12.12 -6.43
C TYR A 403 -17.40 -12.04 -6.88
N LEU A 404 -18.33 -12.50 -6.05
CA LEU A 404 -19.75 -12.51 -6.39
C LEU A 404 -20.36 -11.10 -6.36
N LEU A 405 -20.02 -10.29 -5.36
CA LEU A 405 -20.69 -9.02 -5.06
C LEU A 405 -19.94 -7.78 -5.55
N SER A 406 -18.62 -7.84 -5.73
CA SER A 406 -17.76 -6.64 -5.91
C SER A 406 -16.87 -6.67 -7.15
N MET A 407 -16.50 -7.85 -7.66
CA MET A 407 -15.74 -7.98 -8.91
C MET A 407 -16.66 -7.88 -10.12
N SER A 408 -16.17 -7.27 -11.21
CA SER A 408 -16.87 -7.29 -12.49
C SER A 408 -17.02 -8.73 -13.02
N ARG A 409 -17.94 -8.92 -13.98
CA ARG A 409 -18.14 -10.22 -14.62
C ARG A 409 -16.83 -10.81 -15.17
N GLU A 410 -16.04 -10.01 -15.87
CA GLU A 410 -14.79 -10.45 -16.50
C GLU A 410 -13.75 -10.88 -15.46
N GLU A 411 -13.53 -10.05 -14.43
CA GLU A 411 -12.61 -10.34 -13.33
C GLU A 411 -13.01 -11.58 -12.53
N MET A 412 -14.33 -11.78 -12.36
CA MET A 412 -14.88 -12.94 -11.66
C MET A 412 -14.58 -14.25 -12.39
N LEU A 413 -14.81 -14.29 -13.71
CA LEU A 413 -14.66 -15.51 -14.49
C LEU A 413 -13.20 -15.99 -14.59
N VAL A 414 -12.25 -15.06 -14.57
CA VAL A 414 -10.81 -15.38 -14.62
C VAL A 414 -10.14 -15.48 -13.24
N LEU A 415 -10.91 -15.33 -12.16
CA LEU A 415 -10.39 -15.30 -10.79
C LEU A 415 -9.26 -14.26 -10.63
N ALA A 416 -9.47 -13.06 -11.19
CA ALA A 416 -8.45 -12.02 -11.28
C ALA A 416 -7.81 -11.74 -9.92
N SER A 417 -6.48 -11.75 -9.85
CA SER A 417 -5.69 -11.51 -8.63
C SER A 417 -5.88 -12.50 -7.46
N LEU A 418 -6.60 -13.63 -7.64
CA LEU A 418 -6.80 -14.64 -6.57
C LEU A 418 -5.49 -15.10 -5.90
N PRO A 419 -4.39 -15.43 -6.64
CA PRO A 419 -3.14 -15.84 -6.03
C PRO A 419 -2.55 -14.77 -5.08
N ARG A 420 -2.67 -13.49 -5.45
CA ARG A 420 -2.15 -12.36 -4.65
C ARG A 420 -2.90 -12.25 -3.32
N TYR A 421 -4.24 -12.31 -3.37
CA TYR A 421 -5.10 -12.18 -2.19
C TYR A 421 -4.86 -13.31 -1.19
N ILE A 422 -4.85 -14.56 -1.66
CA ILE A 422 -4.70 -15.71 -0.76
C ILE A 422 -3.31 -15.75 -0.13
N VAL A 423 -2.25 -15.44 -0.88
CA VAL A 423 -0.89 -15.48 -0.35
C VAL A 423 -0.65 -14.37 0.67
N CYS A 424 -1.16 -13.16 0.45
CA CYS A 424 -1.06 -12.09 1.45
C CYS A 424 -1.74 -12.51 2.77
N PHE A 425 -2.96 -13.01 2.71
CA PHE A 425 -3.67 -13.44 3.92
C PHE A 425 -2.98 -14.62 4.63
N CYS A 426 -2.58 -15.63 3.87
CA CYS A 426 -1.87 -16.79 4.39
C CYS A 426 -0.52 -16.41 5.03
N ALA A 427 0.15 -15.38 4.51
CA ALA A 427 1.37 -14.85 5.10
C ALA A 427 1.09 -14.16 6.45
N ALA A 428 0.00 -13.41 6.58
CA ALA A 428 -0.39 -12.86 7.88
C ALA A 428 -0.64 -13.97 8.92
N ILE A 429 -1.39 -15.00 8.57
CA ILE A 429 -1.68 -16.13 9.48
C ILE A 429 -0.41 -16.90 9.84
N THR A 430 0.44 -17.21 8.86
CA THR A 430 1.70 -17.92 9.08
C THR A 430 2.64 -17.12 9.98
N GLY A 431 2.77 -15.81 9.76
CA GLY A 431 3.56 -14.92 10.61
C GLY A 431 3.04 -14.87 12.06
N LEU A 432 1.72 -14.84 12.26
CA LEU A 432 1.11 -14.90 13.60
C LEU A 432 1.34 -16.25 14.27
N MET A 433 1.27 -17.36 13.54
CA MET A 433 1.60 -18.70 14.06
C MET A 433 3.07 -18.80 14.46
N LEU A 434 3.97 -18.23 13.65
CA LEU A 434 5.39 -18.14 13.97
C LEU A 434 5.58 -17.32 15.25
N MET A 435 4.95 -16.16 15.38
CA MET A 435 5.02 -15.34 16.60
C MET A 435 4.48 -16.07 17.83
N ALA A 436 3.36 -16.80 17.70
CA ALA A 436 2.78 -17.60 18.78
C ALA A 436 3.71 -18.74 19.21
N LEU A 437 4.26 -19.48 18.24
CA LEU A 437 5.28 -20.49 18.48
C LEU A 437 6.45 -19.89 19.27
N LEU A 438 7.00 -18.77 18.80
CA LEU A 438 8.13 -18.12 19.44
C LEU A 438 7.81 -17.64 20.85
N TRP A 439 6.64 -17.05 21.05
CA TRP A 439 6.15 -16.60 22.36
C TRP A 439 6.13 -17.73 23.39
N HIS A 440 5.62 -18.90 23.00
CA HIS A 440 5.52 -20.08 23.87
C HIS A 440 6.86 -20.79 24.11
N LEU A 441 7.90 -20.48 23.33
CA LEU A 441 9.22 -21.09 23.43
C LEU A 441 10.27 -20.22 24.13
N GLN A 442 9.93 -18.98 24.51
CA GLN A 442 10.85 -18.09 25.22
C GLN A 442 11.22 -18.66 26.61
N GLY A 443 12.53 -18.75 26.92
CA GLY A 443 13.02 -19.01 28.29
C GLY A 443 13.71 -20.35 28.55
N HIS A 444 14.03 -21.15 27.52
CA HIS A 444 14.80 -22.39 27.69
C HIS A 444 16.11 -22.37 26.90
N LYS A 445 17.06 -23.25 27.28
CA LYS A 445 18.19 -23.66 26.42
C LYS A 445 17.61 -24.18 25.11
N ALA A 446 17.38 -23.26 24.17
CA ALA A 446 16.76 -23.52 22.87
C ALA A 446 17.72 -24.37 22.06
N ARG A 447 17.66 -25.69 22.29
CA ARG A 447 18.36 -26.72 21.53
C ARG A 447 17.85 -26.72 20.07
N PRO A 448 18.66 -27.21 19.12
CA PRO A 448 18.68 -26.88 17.67
C PRO A 448 17.40 -27.06 16.84
N TRP A 449 16.30 -27.57 17.42
CA TRP A 449 15.02 -27.75 16.74
C TRP A 449 14.31 -26.42 16.42
N ALA A 450 14.52 -25.37 17.22
CA ALA A 450 14.07 -24.01 16.88
C ALA A 450 14.76 -23.50 15.61
N GLY A 451 16.05 -23.80 15.45
CA GLY A 451 16.81 -23.52 14.22
C GLY A 451 16.28 -24.32 13.03
N GLY A 452 15.80 -25.55 13.23
CA GLY A 452 15.16 -26.37 12.19
C GLY A 452 13.80 -25.82 11.73
N VAL A 453 12.96 -25.34 12.65
CA VAL A 453 11.67 -24.69 12.29
C VAL A 453 11.92 -23.35 11.59
N ILE A 454 12.89 -22.58 12.08
CA ILE A 454 13.35 -21.34 11.45
C ILE A 454 13.89 -21.61 10.05
N LEU A 455 14.74 -22.62 9.89
CA LEU A 455 15.29 -23.03 8.59
C LEU A 455 14.18 -23.53 7.66
N ALA A 456 13.19 -24.26 8.15
CA ALA A 456 12.05 -24.70 7.36
C ALA A 456 11.17 -23.54 6.91
N CYS A 457 10.90 -22.55 7.77
CA CYS A 457 10.20 -21.32 7.40
C CYS A 457 11.01 -20.44 6.42
N CYS A 458 12.33 -20.39 6.57
CA CYS A 458 13.24 -19.70 5.66
C CYS A 458 13.37 -20.42 4.30
N LEU A 459 13.43 -21.76 4.28
CA LEU A 459 13.41 -22.57 3.06
C LEU A 459 12.06 -22.48 2.37
N TYR A 460 10.96 -22.47 3.13
CA TYR A 460 9.61 -22.19 2.65
C TYR A 460 9.49 -20.80 2.00
N ALA A 461 10.11 -19.79 2.59
CA ALA A 461 10.22 -18.45 2.00
C ALA A 461 11.09 -18.44 0.73
N LEU A 462 12.21 -19.17 0.72
CA LEU A 462 13.14 -19.22 -0.42
C LEU A 462 12.59 -20.01 -1.62
N PHE A 463 11.78 -21.06 -1.41
CA PHE A 463 11.25 -21.91 -2.48
C PHE A 463 10.06 -21.27 -3.22
N VAL A 464 9.41 -20.25 -2.61
CA VAL A 464 8.19 -19.62 -3.14
C VAL A 464 8.44 -18.18 -3.62
N CYS A 465 9.53 -17.55 -3.20
CA CYS A 465 9.95 -16.27 -3.77
C CYS A 465 10.14 -16.37 -5.28
N GLN A 466 9.47 -15.49 -6.02
CA GLN A 466 9.75 -15.24 -7.43
C GLN A 466 11.26 -14.99 -7.60
N PRO A 467 11.99 -15.77 -8.42
CA PRO A 467 13.46 -15.72 -8.55
C PRO A 467 14.06 -14.34 -8.88
N GLY A 468 13.24 -13.36 -9.28
CA GLY A 468 13.66 -11.98 -9.59
C GLY A 468 13.48 -10.95 -8.45
N SER A 469 12.67 -11.25 -7.43
CA SER A 469 12.29 -10.26 -6.39
C SER A 469 13.48 -9.74 -5.58
N LEU A 470 14.48 -10.57 -5.29
CA LEU A 470 15.65 -10.16 -4.51
C LEU A 470 16.50 -9.08 -5.20
N ARG A 471 16.44 -8.98 -6.54
CA ARG A 471 17.20 -7.98 -7.30
C ARG A 471 16.81 -6.56 -6.91
N CYS A 472 15.54 -6.33 -6.55
CA CYS A 472 15.07 -5.00 -6.20
C CYS A 472 15.68 -4.44 -4.90
N LEU A 473 16.34 -5.29 -4.09
CA LEU A 473 17.04 -4.86 -2.88
C LEU A 473 18.42 -4.26 -3.15
N TYR A 474 19.03 -4.53 -4.30
CA TYR A 474 20.42 -4.12 -4.59
C TYR A 474 20.67 -3.58 -6.00
N SER A 475 19.80 -3.90 -6.95
CA SER A 475 19.87 -3.38 -8.31
C SER A 475 19.02 -2.12 -8.40
N ARG A 476 19.64 -1.02 -8.84
CA ARG A 476 18.90 0.20 -9.19
C ARG A 476 17.97 -0.13 -10.36
N GLN A 477 16.75 0.37 -10.29
CA GLN A 477 15.82 0.30 -11.41
C GLN A 477 16.34 1.23 -12.51
N ASP A 478 16.30 0.76 -13.74
CA ASP A 478 16.72 1.55 -14.88
C ASP A 478 15.56 2.46 -15.33
N TYR A 479 15.68 3.75 -15.01
CA TYR A 479 14.70 4.77 -15.37
C TYR A 479 14.48 4.86 -16.88
N GLN A 480 15.56 4.75 -17.66
CA GLN A 480 15.53 4.94 -19.11
C GLN A 480 14.99 3.72 -19.84
N ASN A 481 14.96 2.56 -19.19
CA ASN A 481 14.45 1.32 -19.78
C ASN A 481 13.13 0.85 -19.16
N ASN A 482 12.40 1.72 -18.44
CA ASN A 482 11.05 1.41 -17.98
C ASN A 482 10.10 1.41 -19.18
N ALA A 483 9.77 0.22 -19.69
CA ALA A 483 8.96 0.06 -20.90
C ALA A 483 7.53 0.64 -20.80
N GLU A 484 7.02 0.87 -19.59
CA GLU A 484 5.68 1.43 -19.39
C GLU A 484 5.71 2.96 -19.45
N GLN A 485 6.53 3.61 -18.61
CA GLN A 485 6.56 5.08 -18.50
C GLN A 485 7.50 5.76 -19.49
N ALA A 486 8.65 5.17 -19.80
CA ALA A 486 9.69 5.84 -20.60
C ALA A 486 9.17 6.36 -21.95
N PRO A 487 8.35 5.60 -22.72
CA PRO A 487 7.83 6.10 -23.99
C PRO A 487 6.95 7.35 -23.84
N TRP A 488 6.24 7.51 -22.72
CA TRP A 488 5.39 8.67 -22.47
C TRP A 488 6.18 9.85 -21.90
N ILE A 489 7.21 9.57 -21.08
CA ILE A 489 8.12 10.59 -20.55
C ILE A 489 8.93 11.20 -21.69
N GLU A 490 9.52 10.36 -22.55
CA GLU A 490 10.26 10.78 -23.74
C GLU A 490 9.39 11.62 -24.67
N LEU A 491 8.17 11.16 -24.97
CA LEU A 491 7.19 11.91 -25.77
C LEU A 491 6.91 13.31 -25.20
N ARG A 492 6.73 13.41 -23.89
CA ARG A 492 6.46 14.70 -23.21
C ARG A 492 7.68 15.62 -23.24
N GLU A 493 8.87 15.07 -22.98
CA GLU A 493 10.12 15.82 -22.90
C GLU A 493 10.62 16.26 -24.28
N GLU A 494 10.54 15.41 -25.29
CA GLU A 494 10.93 15.68 -26.68
C GLU A 494 10.14 16.86 -27.25
N TYR A 495 8.82 16.88 -27.00
CA TYR A 495 7.91 17.88 -27.54
C TYR A 495 7.63 19.06 -26.59
N GLY A 496 8.19 19.05 -25.38
CA GLY A 496 7.99 20.12 -24.40
C GLY A 496 6.53 20.28 -23.96
N LEU A 497 5.77 19.19 -23.91
CA LEU A 497 4.33 19.20 -23.63
C LEU A 497 4.05 19.51 -22.14
N PRO A 498 3.14 20.44 -21.82
CA PRO A 498 2.91 20.90 -20.44
C PRO A 498 2.15 19.89 -19.56
N GLU A 499 2.57 19.73 -18.30
CA GLU A 499 1.76 18.97 -17.34
C GLU A 499 0.41 19.66 -17.07
N GLY A 500 -0.65 18.87 -16.84
CA GLY A 500 -1.98 19.35 -16.46
C GLY A 500 -2.87 19.82 -17.61
N ALA A 501 -2.34 19.93 -18.83
CA ALA A 501 -3.15 20.22 -20.01
C ALA A 501 -4.02 19.03 -20.44
N SER A 502 -4.97 19.27 -21.33
CA SER A 502 -5.83 18.23 -21.90
C SER A 502 -5.27 17.65 -23.21
N TYR A 503 -5.25 16.32 -23.30
CA TYR A 503 -4.54 15.60 -24.36
C TYR A 503 -5.41 14.59 -25.10
N LEU A 504 -5.30 14.59 -26.41
CA LEU A 504 -5.75 13.51 -27.26
C LEU A 504 -4.55 12.86 -27.95
N PHE A 505 -4.34 11.57 -27.71
CA PHE A 505 -3.26 10.83 -28.34
C PHE A 505 -3.79 10.01 -29.52
N TYR A 506 -3.32 10.33 -30.72
CA TYR A 506 -3.60 9.57 -31.93
C TYR A 506 -2.64 8.37 -32.04
N THR A 507 -3.18 7.16 -31.98
CA THR A 507 -2.40 5.91 -31.87
C THR A 507 -2.65 4.90 -33.00
N ASN A 508 -3.26 5.31 -34.13
CA ASN A 508 -3.47 4.52 -35.36
C ASN A 508 -3.68 3.00 -35.14
N GLY A 509 -4.65 2.61 -34.31
CA GLY A 509 -4.96 1.18 -34.09
C GLY A 509 -3.82 0.28 -33.57
N SER A 510 -2.63 0.82 -33.25
CA SER A 510 -1.51 0.06 -32.69
C SER A 510 -1.96 -0.58 -31.38
N PRO A 511 -1.58 -1.82 -31.03
CA PRO A 511 -2.02 -2.48 -29.80
C PRO A 511 -1.36 -1.83 -28.58
N VAL A 512 -1.74 -0.60 -28.28
CA VAL A 512 -1.71 -0.08 -26.93
C VAL A 512 -2.82 -0.86 -26.25
N ASP A 513 -2.51 -1.57 -25.16
CA ASP A 513 -3.56 -1.96 -24.23
C ASP A 513 -4.25 -0.65 -23.81
N GLY A 514 -5.34 -0.30 -24.49
CA GLY A 514 -5.85 1.07 -24.57
C GLY A 514 -6.19 1.65 -23.21
N TRP A 515 -6.46 0.77 -22.24
CA TRP A 515 -6.73 1.14 -20.88
C TRP A 515 -5.45 1.37 -20.06
N THR A 516 -4.46 0.47 -20.10
CA THR A 516 -3.19 0.65 -19.37
C THR A 516 -2.38 1.83 -19.92
N GLY A 517 -2.32 2.00 -21.24
CA GLY A 517 -1.60 3.12 -21.86
C GLY A 517 -2.16 4.49 -21.49
N LEU A 518 -3.50 4.61 -21.43
CA LEU A 518 -4.16 5.84 -21.04
C LEU A 518 -3.85 6.23 -19.59
N MET A 519 -3.83 5.26 -18.67
CA MET A 519 -3.49 5.53 -17.27
C MET A 519 -2.06 6.03 -17.09
N VAL A 520 -1.11 5.42 -17.81
CA VAL A 520 0.28 5.86 -17.79
C VAL A 520 0.38 7.27 -18.35
N ALA A 521 -0.30 7.58 -19.46
CA ALA A 521 -0.34 8.92 -20.01
C ALA A 521 -0.91 9.94 -19.02
N ARG A 522 -2.06 9.66 -18.39
CA ARG A 522 -2.65 10.53 -17.34
C ARG A 522 -1.69 10.76 -16.18
N TYR A 523 -0.97 9.72 -15.76
CA TYR A 523 0.04 9.83 -14.71
C TYR A 523 1.23 10.69 -15.13
N VAL A 524 1.85 10.40 -16.28
CA VAL A 524 3.06 11.09 -16.76
C VAL A 524 2.76 12.55 -17.08
N PHE A 525 1.65 12.84 -17.77
CA PHE A 525 1.23 14.20 -18.10
C PHE A 525 0.51 14.90 -16.94
N ASN A 526 0.29 14.21 -15.81
CA ASN A 526 -0.36 14.74 -14.60
C ASN A 526 -1.71 15.41 -14.95
N THR A 527 -2.53 14.71 -15.73
CA THR A 527 -3.77 15.25 -16.30
C THR A 527 -4.95 14.34 -16.01
N ASP A 528 -6.09 14.97 -15.71
CA ASP A 528 -7.38 14.31 -15.56
C ASP A 528 -8.09 14.11 -16.92
N HIS A 529 -7.69 14.89 -17.94
CA HIS A 529 -8.34 14.97 -19.25
C HIS A 529 -7.43 14.44 -20.35
N ALA A 530 -7.42 13.13 -20.52
CA ALA A 530 -6.75 12.47 -21.64
C ALA A 530 -7.61 11.36 -22.26
N ALA A 531 -7.42 11.12 -23.56
CA ALA A 531 -8.00 10.01 -24.31
C ALA A 531 -7.05 9.45 -25.38
N LEU A 532 -7.28 8.20 -25.79
CA LEU A 532 -6.65 7.57 -26.95
C LEU A 532 -7.66 7.50 -28.10
N TRP A 533 -7.25 7.88 -29.31
CA TRP A 533 -8.16 8.05 -30.46
C TRP A 533 -8.77 6.74 -31.00
N GLN A 534 -8.28 5.56 -30.62
CA GLN A 534 -8.72 4.25 -31.15
C GLN A 534 -10.21 3.90 -31.01
N LEU A 535 -11.04 4.79 -30.46
CA LEU A 535 -12.43 4.57 -30.07
C LEU A 535 -13.46 5.43 -30.82
N ARG A 536 -13.11 6.04 -31.97
CA ARG A 536 -14.09 6.72 -32.85
C ARG A 536 -14.00 6.11 -34.26
N ASP A 537 -14.99 5.30 -34.63
CA ASP A 537 -15.12 4.57 -35.93
C ASP A 537 -15.51 5.49 -37.11
N ASP A 538 -15.46 6.80 -36.92
CA ASP A 538 -16.11 7.78 -37.77
C ASP A 538 -15.21 9.03 -37.92
N GLY A 539 -14.58 9.20 -39.09
CA GLY A 539 -13.92 10.46 -39.47
C GLY A 539 -14.94 11.61 -39.61
N PRO A 540 -14.58 12.85 -40.03
CA PRO A 540 -13.35 13.63 -39.93
C PRO A 540 -13.42 14.56 -38.68
N TYR A 541 -13.36 13.98 -37.47
CA TYR A 541 -13.56 14.71 -36.20
C TYR A 541 -12.27 15.30 -35.58
N LEU A 542 -11.10 15.14 -36.21
CA LEU A 542 -9.83 15.51 -35.55
C LEU A 542 -9.77 17.04 -35.30
N ALA A 543 -10.45 17.84 -36.11
CA ALA A 543 -10.63 19.28 -35.91
C ALA A 543 -11.56 19.58 -34.71
N ALA A 544 -12.66 18.84 -34.58
CA ALA A 544 -13.58 18.93 -33.44
C ALA A 544 -12.93 18.43 -32.14
N ALA A 545 -11.85 17.65 -32.21
CA ALA A 545 -11.09 17.27 -31.02
C ALA A 545 -10.47 18.49 -30.32
N PHE A 546 -10.16 19.56 -31.06
CA PHE A 546 -9.70 20.81 -30.48
C PHE A 546 -10.82 21.60 -29.78
N GLU A 547 -12.08 21.14 -29.78
CA GLU A 547 -13.11 21.66 -28.89
C GLU A 547 -12.93 21.10 -27.47
N GLU A 548 -12.56 19.81 -27.36
CA GLU A 548 -12.46 19.06 -26.10
C GLU A 548 -11.04 19.08 -25.51
N TYR A 549 -10.00 19.12 -26.37
CA TYR A 549 -8.59 18.98 -25.97
C TYR A 549 -7.75 20.19 -26.36
N GLU A 550 -6.74 20.51 -25.55
CA GLU A 550 -5.78 21.58 -25.82
C GLU A 550 -4.67 21.10 -26.75
N TYR A 551 -4.29 19.82 -26.67
CA TYR A 551 -3.24 19.22 -27.47
C TYR A 551 -3.72 17.94 -28.15
N VAL A 552 -3.43 17.82 -29.45
CA VAL A 552 -3.55 16.57 -30.20
C VAL A 552 -2.13 16.10 -30.55
N VAL A 553 -1.78 14.91 -30.09
CA VAL A 553 -0.43 14.35 -30.23
C VAL A 553 -0.47 13.14 -31.15
N PHE A 554 0.28 13.20 -32.25
CA PHE A 554 0.35 12.16 -33.27
C PHE A 554 1.39 11.11 -32.89
N LYS A 555 1.08 10.31 -31.86
CA LYS A 555 2.00 9.30 -31.32
C LYS A 555 2.30 8.16 -32.30
N SER A 556 1.36 7.83 -33.18
CA SER A 556 1.54 6.83 -34.23
C SER A 556 0.89 7.34 -35.51
N PRO A 557 1.54 8.26 -36.23
CA PRO A 557 0.98 8.86 -37.43
C PRO A 557 0.88 7.82 -38.56
N ASP A 558 -0.04 8.07 -39.47
CA ASP A 558 -0.34 7.25 -40.62
C ASP A 558 -0.84 8.09 -41.79
N ALA A 559 -1.07 7.46 -42.94
CA ALA A 559 -1.51 8.17 -44.14
C ALA A 559 -2.83 8.96 -43.91
N GLN A 560 -3.68 8.51 -42.98
CA GLN A 560 -4.90 9.24 -42.63
C GLN A 560 -4.60 10.51 -41.81
N SER A 561 -3.78 10.41 -40.76
CA SER A 561 -3.38 11.59 -39.99
C SER A 561 -2.60 12.60 -40.83
N ASP A 562 -1.74 12.10 -41.73
CA ASP A 562 -0.93 12.93 -42.61
C ASP A 562 -1.82 13.72 -43.59
N ALA A 563 -2.80 13.05 -44.21
CA ALA A 563 -3.76 13.70 -45.09
C ALA A 563 -4.61 14.77 -44.38
N GLU A 564 -4.98 14.56 -43.11
CA GLU A 564 -5.71 15.56 -42.32
C GLU A 564 -4.80 16.75 -41.94
N LEU A 565 -3.55 16.51 -41.55
CA LEU A 565 -2.58 17.58 -41.29
C LEU A 565 -2.35 18.44 -42.53
N GLU A 566 -2.16 17.81 -43.69
CA GLU A 566 -2.04 18.51 -44.98
C GLU A 566 -3.30 19.32 -45.31
N ARG A 567 -4.48 18.74 -45.08
CA ARG A 567 -5.77 19.44 -45.26
C ARG A 567 -5.89 20.66 -44.36
N TRP A 568 -5.32 20.62 -43.17
CA TRP A 568 -5.26 21.74 -42.24
C TRP A 568 -4.10 22.71 -42.50
N GLY A 569 -3.34 22.48 -43.58
CA GLY A 569 -2.24 23.34 -44.00
C GLY A 569 -0.98 23.20 -43.15
N PHE A 570 -0.75 22.03 -42.55
CA PHE A 570 0.45 21.65 -41.83
C PHE A 570 1.24 20.58 -42.59
N ASP A 571 2.56 20.55 -42.40
CA ASP A 571 3.43 19.49 -42.93
C ASP A 571 3.49 18.33 -41.92
N PRO A 572 3.03 17.12 -42.27
CA PRO A 572 3.02 15.97 -41.38
C PRO A 572 4.41 15.61 -40.83
N ALA A 573 5.45 15.79 -41.64
CA ALA A 573 6.81 15.41 -41.26
C ALA A 573 7.41 16.29 -40.15
N SER A 574 6.87 17.50 -39.96
CA SER A 574 7.34 18.48 -38.98
C SER A 574 6.31 18.79 -37.89
N THR A 575 5.16 18.10 -37.89
CA THR A 575 4.03 18.37 -36.97
C THR A 575 3.68 17.12 -36.13
N PRO A 576 4.53 16.74 -35.16
CA PRO A 576 4.28 15.56 -34.31
C PRO A 576 3.16 15.81 -33.27
N TYR A 577 2.80 17.06 -33.02
CA TYR A 577 1.65 17.46 -32.23
C TYR A 577 1.13 18.83 -32.70
N LEU A 578 -0.10 19.16 -32.32
CA LEU A 578 -0.71 20.46 -32.52
C LEU A 578 -1.37 20.92 -31.22
N ASP A 579 -1.17 22.19 -30.86
CA ASP A 579 -1.97 22.85 -29.85
C ASP A 579 -3.18 23.55 -30.49
N ARG A 580 -4.23 23.71 -29.70
CA ARG A 580 -5.50 24.33 -30.09
C ARG A 580 -5.31 25.75 -30.65
N GLY A 581 -4.41 26.55 -30.07
CA GLY A 581 -4.16 27.92 -30.50
C GLY A 581 -3.60 27.97 -31.91
N THR A 582 -2.56 27.19 -32.16
CA THR A 582 -1.93 27.05 -33.49
C THR A 582 -2.93 26.54 -34.53
N PHE A 583 -3.73 25.54 -34.18
CA PHE A 583 -4.77 25.02 -35.06
C PHE A 583 -5.81 26.10 -35.42
N ILE A 584 -6.39 26.80 -34.44
CA ILE A 584 -7.40 27.85 -34.67
C ILE A 584 -6.83 28.99 -35.52
N GLN A 585 -5.61 29.44 -35.24
CA GLN A 585 -4.96 30.49 -36.02
C GLN A 585 -4.82 30.06 -37.49
N ARG A 586 -4.39 28.82 -37.74
CA ARG A 586 -4.22 28.31 -39.10
C ARG A 586 -5.55 28.18 -39.85
N GLN A 587 -6.61 27.74 -39.18
CA GLN A 587 -7.96 27.69 -39.78
C GLN A 587 -8.49 29.08 -40.13
N GLN A 588 -8.15 30.12 -39.35
CA GLN A 588 -8.48 31.51 -39.68
C GLN A 588 -7.71 32.01 -40.91
N GLU A 589 -6.43 31.63 -41.04
CA GLU A 589 -5.60 31.99 -42.20
C GLU A 589 -6.04 31.29 -43.51
N LEU A 590 -6.52 30.05 -43.41
CA LEU A 590 -7.03 29.29 -44.55
C LEU A 590 -8.44 29.72 -44.99
N GLY A 591 -9.12 30.54 -44.19
CA GLY A 591 -10.42 31.12 -44.51
C GLY A 591 -11.55 30.10 -44.50
N SER A 592 -11.88 29.58 -43.31
CA SER A 592 -13.06 28.76 -42.95
C SER A 592 -13.67 27.87 -44.04
#